data_AF-A0A813ICZ1-F1
#
_entry.id   AF-A0A813ICZ1-F1
#
_cell.length_a   1.000
_cell.length_b   1.000
_cell.length_c   1.000
_cell.angle_alpha   90.00
_cell.angle_beta   90.00
_cell.angle_gamma   90.00
#
_symmetry.space_group_name_H-M   'P 1'
#
loop_
_entity.id
_entity.type
_entity.pdbx_description
1 polymer ?
#
loop_
_entity_poly.entity_id
_entity_poly.type
_entity_poly.pdbx_seq_one_letter_code
_entity_poly.pdbx_strand_id
1 'polypeptide(L)'
;MVLHVVIDDGKEVRADNPFVFCAEGADGLSPSSFAERFEANLGLLEQGLTLPATDDDDAAVQATRKAVSRLQAFIAAQTRIHASGDLGNKRRAGTLGSHNMESVHWPLHFKALPHESVKFSPLAIGWMQSKGVVNAAAFAQEAATGHIAGASKEVSLALQRPAKDLLAMPLCPHLVDDHGLVLSVHPLSNGWQTRTTEDARGSLLLECSSAQSEAVCRRMLMALIKDAIGLIEGPHSELPDQGFKVRVLAEPVEVVCEWDHGQRRALFPSHEEILSLPAFSDGCKSVKISSSRPRSDSTSSSSSSGSSSSGSSSADSDGYK
;
A
#
# COMPACT_ATOMS: atom_id res chain seq x y z
N MET A 1 -3.79 3.74 6.58
CA MET A 1 -5.17 3.21 6.53
C MET A 1 -5.18 2.04 5.56
N VAL A 2 -6.04 1.04 5.79
CA VAL A 2 -6.22 -0.06 4.85
C VAL A 2 -7.58 0.08 4.15
N LEU A 3 -7.59 0.00 2.82
CA LEU A 3 -8.79 -0.16 2.02
C LEU A 3 -8.96 -1.63 1.72
N HIS A 4 -10.10 -2.22 2.08
CA HIS A 4 -10.47 -3.58 1.70
C HIS A 4 -11.49 -3.52 0.57
N VAL A 5 -11.38 -4.40 -0.40
CA VAL A 5 -12.33 -4.63 -1.48
C VAL A 5 -12.97 -5.97 -1.22
N VAL A 6 -14.30 -5.96 -1.11
CA VAL A 6 -15.10 -7.14 -0.80
C VAL A 6 -16.22 -7.29 -1.81
N ILE A 7 -16.69 -8.53 -1.98
CA ILE A 7 -17.84 -8.84 -2.83
C ILE A 7 -19.06 -9.04 -1.92
N ASP A 8 -20.13 -8.29 -2.16
CA ASP A 8 -21.42 -8.37 -1.47
C ASP A 8 -22.46 -8.99 -2.40
N ASP A 9 -22.93 -10.19 -2.07
CA ASP A 9 -23.96 -10.91 -2.85
C ASP A 9 -25.40 -10.60 -2.38
N GLY A 10 -25.56 -9.62 -1.49
CA GLY A 10 -26.83 -9.24 -0.88
C GLY A 10 -27.27 -10.14 0.27
N LYS A 11 -26.56 -11.26 0.51
CA LYS A 11 -26.78 -12.16 1.65
C LYS A 11 -25.57 -12.18 2.58
N GLU A 12 -24.36 -12.14 2.03
CA GLU A 12 -23.10 -12.19 2.76
C GLU A 12 -22.01 -11.40 2.05
N VAL A 13 -21.11 -10.80 2.85
CA VAL A 13 -19.87 -10.19 2.34
C VAL A 13 -18.83 -11.28 2.27
N ARG A 14 -18.44 -11.66 1.05
CA ARG A 14 -17.38 -12.65 0.82
C ARG A 14 -16.01 -11.99 0.84
N ALA A 15 -15.11 -12.56 1.62
CA ALA A 15 -13.70 -12.16 1.70
C ALA A 15 -12.85 -12.95 0.68
N ASP A 16 -13.35 -13.11 -0.55
CA ASP A 16 -12.70 -13.95 -1.58
C ASP A 16 -11.42 -13.31 -2.17
N ASN A 17 -10.75 -12.41 -1.44
CA ASN A 17 -9.58 -11.63 -1.84
C ASN A 17 -9.65 -11.21 -3.31
N PRO A 18 -10.69 -10.44 -3.70
CA PRO A 18 -10.90 -10.08 -5.08
C PRO A 18 -9.75 -9.19 -5.58
N PHE A 19 -9.52 -9.18 -6.89
CA PHE A 19 -8.62 -8.21 -7.48
C PHE A 19 -9.18 -6.81 -7.24
N VAL A 20 -8.39 -5.95 -6.58
CA VAL A 20 -8.84 -4.63 -6.11
C VAL A 20 -9.48 -3.81 -7.22
N PHE A 21 -8.93 -3.87 -8.44
CA PHE A 21 -9.41 -3.10 -9.58
C PHE A 21 -10.35 -3.86 -10.53
N CYS A 22 -10.67 -5.13 -10.28
CA CYS A 22 -11.63 -5.88 -11.09
C CYS A 22 -12.29 -7.01 -10.30
N ALA A 23 -12.99 -6.62 -9.23
CA ALA A 23 -13.67 -7.57 -8.36
C ALA A 23 -14.91 -8.21 -9.02
N GLU A 24 -15.56 -7.53 -9.98
CA GLU A 24 -16.81 -7.99 -10.63
C GLU A 24 -16.61 -8.78 -11.93
N GLY A 25 -15.40 -8.80 -12.49
CA GLY A 25 -15.11 -9.41 -13.80
C GLY A 25 -14.19 -10.63 -13.70
N ALA A 26 -13.82 -11.03 -12.49
CA ALA A 26 -12.85 -12.09 -12.26
C ALA A 26 -13.48 -13.46 -11.97
N ASP A 27 -14.80 -13.56 -11.99
CA ASP A 27 -15.53 -14.79 -11.69
C ASP A 27 -15.14 -15.91 -12.65
N GLY A 28 -14.69 -17.04 -12.09
CA GLY A 28 -14.24 -18.19 -12.88
C GLY A 28 -12.87 -18.04 -13.54
N LEU A 29 -12.19 -16.90 -13.39
CA LEU A 29 -10.81 -16.74 -13.86
C LEU A 29 -9.84 -17.33 -12.84
N SER A 30 -8.85 -18.08 -13.33
CA SER A 30 -7.77 -18.51 -12.44
C SER A 30 -6.94 -17.30 -12.01
N PRO A 31 -6.56 -17.20 -10.73
CA PRO A 31 -5.68 -16.15 -10.22
C PRO A 31 -4.44 -15.91 -11.07
N SER A 32 -3.77 -16.99 -11.47
CA SER A 32 -2.55 -16.94 -12.28
C SER A 32 -2.81 -16.42 -13.70
N SER A 33 -3.90 -16.85 -14.35
CA SER A 33 -4.20 -16.39 -15.71
C SER A 33 -4.57 -14.91 -15.75
N PHE A 34 -5.29 -14.41 -14.75
CA PHE A 34 -5.58 -12.98 -14.67
C PHE A 34 -4.28 -12.20 -14.40
N ALA A 35 -3.46 -12.68 -13.45
CA ALA A 35 -2.20 -12.05 -13.09
C ALA A 35 -1.25 -11.89 -14.29
N GLU A 36 -1.00 -12.98 -15.02
CA GLU A 36 -0.13 -12.97 -16.21
C GLU A 36 -0.65 -11.99 -17.28
N ARG A 37 -1.96 -11.98 -17.54
CA ARG A 37 -2.56 -11.07 -18.53
C ARG A 37 -2.52 -9.62 -18.06
N PHE A 38 -2.70 -9.38 -16.77
CA PHE A 38 -2.66 -8.04 -16.18
C PHE A 38 -1.28 -7.44 -16.34
N GLU A 39 -0.23 -8.15 -15.95
CA GLU A 39 1.14 -7.67 -16.13
C GLU A 39 1.48 -7.51 -17.62
N ALA A 40 1.05 -8.43 -18.48
CA ALA A 40 1.26 -8.29 -19.92
C ALA A 40 0.62 -7.00 -20.47
N ASN A 41 -0.64 -6.71 -20.10
CA ASN A 41 -1.33 -5.49 -20.51
C ASN A 41 -0.69 -4.24 -19.91
N LEU A 42 -0.29 -4.29 -18.65
CA LEU A 42 0.37 -3.18 -17.98
C LEU A 42 1.72 -2.85 -18.67
N GLY A 43 2.49 -3.87 -19.02
CA GLY A 43 3.75 -3.74 -19.73
C GLY A 43 3.63 -3.14 -21.13
N LEU A 44 2.56 -3.47 -21.86
CA LEU A 44 2.26 -2.83 -23.15
C LEU A 44 1.99 -1.34 -22.98
N LEU A 45 1.20 -0.96 -21.98
CA LEU A 45 0.86 0.45 -21.74
C LEU A 45 2.07 1.27 -21.32
N GLU A 46 2.99 0.70 -20.54
CA GLU A 46 4.25 1.36 -20.18
C GLU A 46 5.15 1.64 -21.38
N GLN A 47 5.12 0.77 -22.38
CA GLN A 47 5.83 0.96 -23.63
C GLN A 47 5.12 1.96 -24.56
N GLY A 48 4.00 2.57 -24.11
CA GLY A 48 3.17 3.46 -24.91
C GLY A 48 2.41 2.72 -26.01
N LEU A 49 2.30 1.40 -25.93
CA LEU A 49 1.58 0.59 -26.90
C LEU A 49 0.10 0.54 -26.54
N THR A 50 -0.76 0.65 -27.55
CA THR A 50 -2.18 0.42 -27.36
C THR A 50 -2.43 -1.06 -27.13
N LEU A 51 -3.27 -1.39 -26.15
CA LEU A 51 -3.72 -2.76 -25.97
C LEU A 51 -4.38 -3.23 -27.28
N PRO A 52 -4.00 -4.39 -27.84
CA PRO A 52 -4.48 -4.85 -29.15
C PRO A 52 -6.00 -4.88 -29.16
N ALA A 53 -6.64 -4.37 -30.22
CA ALA A 53 -8.07 -4.56 -30.41
C ALA A 53 -8.31 -6.07 -30.51
N THR A 54 -9.16 -6.62 -29.64
CA THR A 54 -9.52 -8.03 -29.66
C THR A 54 -10.97 -8.12 -30.09
N ASP A 55 -11.26 -8.97 -31.08
CA ASP A 55 -12.62 -9.33 -31.47
C ASP A 55 -13.27 -10.32 -30.47
N ASP A 56 -12.59 -10.60 -29.35
CA ASP A 56 -12.93 -11.70 -28.45
C ASP A 56 -13.92 -11.30 -27.35
N ASP A 57 -15.01 -12.07 -27.26
CA ASP A 57 -15.88 -12.25 -26.09
C ASP A 57 -15.14 -12.89 -24.88
N ASP A 58 -13.79 -12.87 -24.85
CA ASP A 58 -13.00 -13.40 -23.75
C ASP A 58 -13.13 -12.49 -22.51
N ALA A 59 -13.96 -12.94 -21.58
CA ALA A 59 -14.22 -12.29 -20.30
C ALA A 59 -12.92 -11.95 -19.54
N ALA A 60 -11.87 -12.77 -19.64
CA ALA A 60 -10.61 -12.54 -18.97
C ALA A 60 -9.83 -11.36 -19.57
N VAL A 61 -9.86 -11.20 -20.90
CA VAL A 61 -9.27 -10.05 -21.58
C VAL A 61 -9.99 -8.77 -21.16
N GLN A 62 -11.33 -8.79 -21.16
CA GLN A 62 -12.13 -7.62 -20.79
C GLN A 62 -11.92 -7.22 -19.32
N ALA A 63 -11.95 -8.19 -18.41
CA ALA A 63 -11.70 -7.99 -16.98
C ALA A 63 -10.33 -7.35 -16.73
N THR A 64 -9.30 -7.90 -17.35
CA THR A 64 -7.92 -7.41 -17.21
C THR A 64 -7.78 -5.98 -17.73
N ARG A 65 -8.36 -5.65 -18.90
CA ARG A 65 -8.33 -4.28 -19.45
C ARG A 65 -9.02 -3.28 -18.53
N LYS A 66 -10.17 -3.67 -17.98
CA LYS A 66 -10.91 -2.86 -17.00
C LYS A 66 -10.09 -2.62 -15.73
N ALA A 67 -9.43 -3.66 -15.23
CA ALA A 67 -8.54 -3.59 -14.08
C ALA A 67 -7.40 -2.58 -14.28
N VAL A 68 -6.70 -2.69 -15.40
CA VAL A 68 -5.58 -1.81 -15.74
C VAL A 68 -6.06 -0.36 -15.92
N SER A 69 -7.19 -0.15 -16.58
CA SER A 69 -7.80 1.18 -16.75
C SER A 69 -8.14 1.84 -15.40
N ARG A 70 -8.69 1.07 -14.45
CA ARG A 70 -8.98 1.56 -13.11
C ARG A 70 -7.73 1.86 -12.29
N LEU A 71 -6.70 1.03 -12.39
CA LEU A 71 -5.40 1.32 -11.76
C LEU A 71 -4.79 2.62 -12.32
N GLN A 72 -4.86 2.84 -13.64
CA GLN A 72 -4.46 4.11 -14.26
C GLN A 72 -5.25 5.30 -13.75
N ALA A 73 -6.57 5.16 -13.63
CA ALA A 73 -7.40 6.21 -13.08
C ALA A 73 -7.07 6.49 -11.60
N PHE A 74 -6.75 5.46 -10.82
CA PHE A 74 -6.35 5.58 -9.42
C PHE A 74 -5.00 6.32 -9.27
N ILE A 75 -4.01 6.01 -10.11
CA ILE A 75 -2.72 6.72 -10.10
C ILE A 75 -2.85 8.14 -10.64
N ALA A 76 -3.72 8.36 -11.63
CA ALA A 76 -4.07 9.71 -12.08
C ALA A 76 -4.74 10.53 -10.96
N ALA A 77 -5.56 9.90 -10.12
CA ALA A 77 -6.14 10.54 -8.94
C ALA A 77 -5.06 10.95 -7.92
N GLN A 78 -4.11 10.06 -7.60
CA GLN A 78 -2.96 10.42 -6.75
C GLN A 78 -2.16 11.60 -7.32
N THR A 79 -1.87 11.56 -8.61
CA THR A 79 -1.11 12.62 -9.31
C THR A 79 -1.85 13.96 -9.28
N ARG A 80 -3.16 13.93 -9.53
CA ARG A 80 -4.04 15.12 -9.42
C ARG A 80 -4.03 15.69 -8.02
N ILE A 81 -4.17 14.86 -6.98
CA ILE A 81 -4.14 15.29 -5.58
C ILE A 81 -2.78 15.89 -5.21
N HIS A 82 -1.67 15.28 -5.65
CA HIS A 82 -0.33 15.85 -5.48
C HIS A 82 -0.19 17.21 -6.15
N ALA A 83 -0.74 17.38 -7.36
CA ALA A 83 -0.62 18.61 -8.13
C ALA A 83 -1.52 19.75 -7.64
N SER A 84 -2.67 19.43 -7.05
CA SER A 84 -3.66 20.42 -6.56
C SER A 84 -3.04 21.38 -5.54
N GLY A 85 -3.26 22.68 -5.70
CA GLY A 85 -2.66 23.72 -4.84
C GLY A 85 -3.22 23.73 -3.41
N ASP A 86 -4.47 23.29 -3.24
CA ASP A 86 -5.20 23.23 -1.98
C ASP A 86 -4.98 21.92 -1.19
N LEU A 87 -4.51 20.87 -1.86
CA LEU A 87 -4.19 19.57 -1.26
C LEU A 87 -2.67 19.34 -1.19
N GLY A 88 -2.06 18.87 -2.28
CA GLY A 88 -0.67 18.40 -2.28
C GLY A 88 0.39 19.45 -2.60
N ASN A 89 0.02 20.53 -3.31
CA ASN A 89 0.89 21.62 -3.76
C ASN A 89 2.20 21.11 -4.38
N LYS A 90 2.11 20.27 -5.41
CA LYS A 90 3.23 19.56 -6.04
C LYS A 90 4.07 18.79 -5.01
N ARG A 91 3.39 18.03 -4.14
CA ARG A 91 3.94 17.26 -3.01
C ARG A 91 4.56 18.08 -1.86
N ARG A 92 4.53 19.42 -1.92
CA ARG A 92 5.07 20.28 -0.85
C ARG A 92 4.21 20.31 0.41
N ALA A 93 2.91 20.10 0.25
CA ALA A 93 1.98 20.07 1.37
C ALA A 93 1.88 18.66 1.98
N GLY A 94 1.98 17.62 1.16
CA GLY A 94 2.05 16.23 1.61
C GLY A 94 2.31 15.29 0.45
N THR A 95 2.72 14.06 0.76
CA THR A 95 2.99 13.00 -0.21
C THR A 95 2.14 11.79 0.13
N LEU A 96 1.53 11.19 -0.89
CA LEU A 96 0.70 9.98 -0.78
C LEU A 96 1.51 8.78 -1.27
N GLY A 97 1.30 7.65 -0.61
CA GLY A 97 1.77 6.33 -1.02
C GLY A 97 0.59 5.34 -1.06
N SER A 98 0.64 4.41 -2.01
CA SER A 98 -0.27 3.26 -2.07
C SER A 98 0.56 1.99 -2.22
N HIS A 99 0.23 0.97 -1.45
CA HIS A 99 1.00 -0.26 -1.36
C HIS A 99 0.09 -1.48 -1.45
N ASN A 100 0.55 -2.55 -2.10
CA ASN A 100 -0.11 -3.85 -2.02
C ASN A 100 -0.03 -4.35 -0.56
N MET A 101 -1.16 -4.52 0.10
CA MET A 101 -1.23 -4.92 1.51
C MET A 101 -0.65 -6.31 1.75
N GLU A 102 -0.75 -7.24 0.80
CA GLU A 102 -0.22 -8.61 0.95
C GLU A 102 1.32 -8.64 1.04
N SER A 103 1.99 -7.59 0.57
CA SER A 103 3.46 -7.46 0.60
C SER A 103 4.01 -6.79 1.86
N VAL A 104 3.15 -6.41 2.81
CA VAL A 104 3.49 -5.53 3.94
C VAL A 104 3.35 -6.25 5.29
N HIS A 105 4.36 -6.09 6.17
CA HIS A 105 4.37 -6.69 7.50
C HIS A 105 4.20 -5.64 8.62
N TRP A 106 3.14 -5.78 9.41
CA TRP A 106 2.91 -4.91 10.57
C TRP A 106 3.77 -5.30 11.79
N PRO A 107 4.13 -4.36 12.68
CA PRO A 107 3.83 -2.91 12.62
C PRO A 107 4.65 -2.16 11.57
N LEU A 108 4.12 -1.00 11.16
CA LEU A 108 4.83 -0.07 10.28
C LEU A 108 5.48 1.03 11.10
N HIS A 109 6.68 1.43 10.68
CA HIS A 109 7.43 2.50 11.33
C HIS A 109 7.77 3.61 10.33
N PHE A 110 7.40 4.84 10.66
CA PHE A 110 7.86 6.01 9.93
C PHE A 110 9.13 6.56 10.60
N LYS A 111 10.27 6.43 9.92
CA LYS A 111 11.60 6.74 10.46
C LYS A 111 12.30 7.81 9.64
N ALA A 112 13.33 8.42 10.21
CA ALA A 112 14.23 9.32 9.50
C ALA A 112 15.69 8.91 9.80
N LEU A 113 16.44 8.54 8.77
CA LEU A 113 17.84 8.09 8.87
C LEU A 113 18.73 8.86 7.89
N PRO A 114 20.08 8.83 8.03
CA PRO A 114 20.96 9.39 7.02
C PRO A 114 20.66 8.85 5.61
N HIS A 115 20.72 9.69 4.60
CA HIS A 115 20.27 9.38 3.23
C HIS A 115 20.99 8.17 2.61
N GLU A 116 22.26 7.98 2.95
CA GLU A 116 23.10 6.88 2.47
C GLU A 116 22.75 5.53 3.12
N SER A 117 22.12 5.57 4.30
CA SER A 117 21.74 4.38 5.06
C SER A 117 20.39 3.79 4.64
N VAL A 118 19.52 4.61 4.04
CA VAL A 118 18.20 4.17 3.55
C VAL A 118 18.38 3.50 2.20
N LYS A 119 18.21 2.18 2.14
CA LYS A 119 18.29 1.38 0.92
C LYS A 119 16.92 0.87 0.54
N PHE A 120 16.55 1.06 -0.71
CA PHE A 120 15.28 0.60 -1.24
C PHE A 120 15.38 0.40 -2.75
N SER A 121 14.43 -0.34 -3.30
CA SER A 121 14.28 -0.42 -4.75
C SER A 121 13.22 0.60 -5.14
N PRO A 122 13.57 1.78 -5.69
CA PRO A 122 12.56 2.73 -6.10
C PRO A 122 11.71 2.09 -7.20
N LEU A 123 10.41 2.37 -7.14
CA LEU A 123 9.54 2.20 -8.28
C LEU A 123 10.16 3.03 -9.42
N ALA A 124 10.68 2.34 -10.44
CA ALA A 124 11.38 2.99 -11.53
C ALA A 124 10.38 3.62 -12.50
N ILE A 125 10.91 4.04 -13.64
CA ILE A 125 10.12 4.63 -14.70
C ILE A 125 9.45 3.48 -15.45
N GLY A 126 8.12 3.48 -15.39
CA GLY A 126 7.35 2.28 -15.69
C GLY A 126 7.09 1.50 -14.41
N TRP A 127 5.86 1.11 -14.22
CA TRP A 127 5.37 0.38 -13.06
C TRP A 127 5.78 -1.10 -13.10
N MET A 128 6.43 -1.58 -14.17
CA MET A 128 6.96 -2.93 -14.31
C MET A 128 8.48 -3.07 -14.09
N GLN A 129 9.21 -1.96 -13.88
CA GLN A 129 10.66 -2.03 -13.70
C GLN A 129 11.15 -1.47 -12.36
N SER A 130 12.14 -2.16 -11.80
CA SER A 130 12.92 -1.69 -10.65
C SER A 130 14.26 -1.13 -11.12
N LYS A 131 14.76 -0.07 -10.46
CA LYS A 131 16.17 0.35 -10.62
C LYS A 131 17.16 -0.57 -9.88
N GLY A 132 16.66 -1.64 -9.27
CA GLY A 132 17.40 -2.41 -8.27
C GLY A 132 17.51 -1.65 -6.95
N VAL A 133 18.19 -2.27 -5.99
CA VAL A 133 18.40 -1.65 -4.68
C VAL A 133 19.43 -0.54 -4.80
N VAL A 134 19.03 0.69 -4.45
CA VAL A 134 19.88 1.87 -4.39
C VAL A 134 19.74 2.51 -3.01
N ASN A 135 20.71 3.34 -2.62
CA ASN A 135 20.50 4.21 -1.46
C ASN A 135 19.70 5.47 -1.86
N ALA A 136 18.99 6.06 -0.91
CA ALA A 136 18.14 7.22 -1.15
C ALA A 136 18.96 8.43 -1.63
N ALA A 137 20.18 8.61 -1.13
CA ALA A 137 21.08 9.69 -1.56
C ALA A 137 21.34 9.67 -3.07
N ALA A 138 21.78 8.53 -3.61
CA ALA A 138 22.12 8.38 -5.02
C ALA A 138 20.91 8.60 -5.92
N PHE A 139 19.76 8.03 -5.54
CA PHE A 139 18.53 8.20 -6.32
C PHE A 139 18.02 9.65 -6.29
N ALA A 140 18.05 10.30 -5.13
CA ALA A 140 17.66 11.70 -5.01
C ALA A 140 18.61 12.63 -5.79
N GLN A 141 19.92 12.37 -5.78
CA GLN A 141 20.90 13.14 -6.56
C GLN A 141 20.63 13.02 -8.06
N GLU A 142 20.42 11.80 -8.57
CA GLU A 142 20.07 11.56 -9.97
C GLU A 142 18.77 12.31 -10.34
N ALA A 143 17.71 12.13 -9.54
CA ALA A 143 16.43 12.79 -9.76
C ALA A 143 16.54 14.32 -9.74
N ALA A 144 17.36 14.89 -8.87
CA ALA A 144 17.57 16.34 -8.76
C ALA A 144 18.21 16.97 -10.02
N THR A 145 18.87 16.18 -10.87
CA THR A 145 19.37 16.66 -12.16
C THR A 145 18.24 16.97 -13.15
N GLY A 146 17.04 16.41 -12.94
CA GLY A 146 15.93 16.47 -13.90
C GLY A 146 16.10 15.50 -15.06
N HIS A 147 17.04 14.57 -14.97
CA HIS A 147 17.24 13.48 -15.90
C HIS A 147 17.50 12.18 -15.14
N ILE A 148 16.53 11.27 -15.18
CA ILE A 148 16.67 9.95 -14.59
C ILE A 148 16.84 8.94 -15.73
N ALA A 149 17.86 8.09 -15.68
CA ALA A 149 18.10 7.11 -16.72
C ALA A 149 16.91 6.14 -16.85
N GLY A 150 16.46 5.91 -18.09
CA GLY A 150 15.26 5.11 -18.40
C GLY A 150 13.94 5.87 -18.26
N ALA A 151 13.99 7.16 -17.88
CA ALA A 151 12.80 7.95 -17.58
C ALA A 151 12.20 8.68 -18.76
N SER A 152 10.87 8.80 -18.79
CA SER A 152 10.27 9.87 -19.58
C SER A 152 10.72 11.24 -19.04
N LYS A 153 10.78 12.23 -19.94
CA LYS A 153 11.13 13.61 -19.57
C LYS A 153 10.15 14.18 -18.54
N GLU A 154 8.87 13.87 -18.69
CA GLU A 154 7.82 14.31 -17.77
C GLU A 154 8.04 13.76 -16.35
N VAL A 155 8.30 12.46 -16.21
CA VAL A 155 8.57 11.82 -14.91
C VAL A 155 9.84 12.41 -14.29
N SER A 156 10.92 12.56 -15.07
CA SER A 156 12.17 13.15 -14.56
C SER A 156 11.97 14.56 -14.01
N LEU A 157 11.23 15.40 -14.73
CA LEU A 157 10.94 16.77 -14.30
C LEU A 157 10.01 16.80 -13.09
N ALA A 158 9.02 15.90 -13.02
CA ALA A 158 8.11 15.79 -11.88
C ALA A 158 8.84 15.42 -10.58
N LEU A 159 9.89 14.58 -10.66
CA LEU A 159 10.68 14.15 -9.50
C LEU A 159 11.82 15.10 -9.14
N GLN A 160 12.24 15.99 -10.05
CA GLN A 160 13.36 16.90 -9.82
C GLN A 160 13.21 17.75 -8.57
N ARG A 161 12.01 18.32 -8.38
CA ARG A 161 11.75 19.19 -7.24
C ARG A 161 11.62 18.40 -5.93
N PRO A 162 10.80 17.33 -5.84
CA PRO A 162 10.76 16.45 -4.67
C PRO A 162 12.15 15.96 -4.23
N ALA A 163 13.02 15.62 -5.19
CA ALA A 163 14.38 15.18 -4.90
C ALA A 163 15.25 16.28 -4.28
N LYS A 164 15.19 17.51 -4.80
CA LYS A 164 15.88 18.67 -4.21
C LYS A 164 15.35 18.97 -2.81
N ASP A 165 14.04 18.89 -2.62
CA ASP A 165 13.43 19.13 -1.32
C ASP A 165 13.82 18.03 -0.31
N LEU A 166 13.91 16.76 -0.73
CA LEU A 166 14.46 15.66 0.09
C LEU A 166 15.91 15.92 0.50
N LEU A 167 16.80 16.23 -0.47
CA LEU A 167 18.22 16.48 -0.21
C LEU A 167 18.47 17.68 0.70
N ALA A 168 17.51 18.61 0.81
CA ALA A 168 17.58 19.72 1.74
C ALA A 168 17.23 19.32 3.19
N MET A 169 16.64 18.14 3.41
CA MET A 169 16.32 17.63 4.74
C MET A 169 17.56 16.99 5.39
N PRO A 170 17.78 17.17 6.70
CA PRO A 170 18.96 16.62 7.39
C PRO A 170 18.95 15.08 7.43
N LEU A 171 17.76 14.48 7.42
CA LEU A 171 17.54 13.04 7.41
C LEU A 171 16.53 12.69 6.32
N CYS A 172 16.56 11.45 5.87
CA CYS A 172 15.68 10.88 4.86
C CYS A 172 14.46 10.24 5.53
N PRO A 173 13.26 10.84 5.44
CA PRO A 173 12.04 10.25 5.98
C PRO A 173 11.55 9.11 5.07
N HIS A 174 11.25 7.96 5.68
CA HIS A 174 10.83 6.76 4.98
C HIS A 174 9.89 5.92 5.83
N LEU A 175 9.02 5.17 5.17
CA LEU A 175 8.19 4.15 5.79
C LEU A 175 8.88 2.80 5.66
N VAL A 176 8.95 2.05 6.76
CA VAL A 176 9.52 0.71 6.81
C VAL A 176 8.58 -0.24 7.55
N ASP A 177 8.52 -1.50 7.12
CA ASP A 177 7.73 -2.54 7.76
C ASP A 177 8.52 -3.27 8.87
N ASP A 178 7.89 -4.21 9.57
CA ASP A 178 8.50 -4.97 10.68
C ASP A 178 9.67 -5.86 10.22
N HIS A 179 9.69 -6.22 8.93
CA HIS A 179 10.76 -7.00 8.32
C HIS A 179 11.91 -6.13 7.78
N GLY A 180 11.83 -4.81 7.95
CA GLY A 180 12.85 -3.87 7.47
C GLY A 180 12.72 -3.52 5.99
N LEU A 181 11.62 -3.88 5.32
CA LEU A 181 11.36 -3.50 3.94
C LEU A 181 10.98 -2.02 3.90
N VAL A 182 11.72 -1.21 3.12
CA VAL A 182 11.38 0.19 2.89
C VAL A 182 10.24 0.29 1.87
N LEU A 183 9.07 0.69 2.37
CA LEU A 183 7.85 0.87 1.59
C LEU A 183 7.89 2.13 0.74
N SER A 184 8.48 3.21 1.25
CA SER A 184 8.51 4.51 0.56
C SER A 184 9.59 5.43 1.12
N VAL A 185 10.08 6.33 0.28
CA VAL A 185 10.98 7.43 0.63
C VAL A 185 10.29 8.75 0.28
N HIS A 186 9.98 9.56 1.28
CA HIS A 186 9.16 10.77 1.11
C HIS A 186 10.03 12.00 0.89
N PRO A 187 9.65 12.94 0.00
CA PRO A 187 8.50 12.97 -0.90
C PRO A 187 8.75 12.31 -2.28
N LEU A 188 9.74 11.41 -2.38
CA LEU A 188 10.36 11.03 -3.66
C LEU A 188 9.64 9.88 -4.38
N SER A 189 9.64 8.67 -3.82
CA SER A 189 9.12 7.48 -4.50
C SER A 189 8.73 6.36 -3.53
N ASN A 190 7.81 5.50 -3.97
CA ASN A 190 7.49 4.25 -3.29
C ASN A 190 8.54 3.18 -3.62
N GLY A 191 8.56 2.14 -2.80
CA GLY A 191 9.30 0.91 -3.02
C GLY A 191 8.63 0.02 -4.06
N TRP A 192 9.46 -0.57 -4.90
CA TRP A 192 9.08 -1.51 -5.95
C TRP A 192 8.36 -2.75 -5.40
N GLN A 193 8.84 -3.27 -4.26
CA GLN A 193 8.38 -4.52 -3.66
C GLN A 193 6.93 -4.47 -3.21
N THR A 194 6.42 -3.27 -2.90
CA THR A 194 5.05 -3.07 -2.44
C THR A 194 4.20 -2.34 -3.45
N ARG A 195 4.63 -2.29 -4.72
CA ARG A 195 3.88 -1.59 -5.77
C ARG A 195 2.48 -2.19 -5.90
N THR A 196 1.55 -1.40 -6.41
CA THR A 196 0.21 -1.89 -6.67
C THR A 196 0.21 -2.65 -8.00
N THR A 197 0.15 -3.98 -7.91
CA THR A 197 0.34 -4.94 -9.00
C THR A 197 -0.89 -5.82 -9.25
N GLU A 198 -0.76 -6.76 -10.18
CA GLU A 198 -1.72 -7.82 -10.49
C GLU A 198 -2.15 -8.67 -9.29
N ASP A 199 -1.29 -8.75 -8.28
CA ASP A 199 -1.49 -9.47 -7.04
C ASP A 199 -2.11 -8.62 -5.93
N ALA A 200 -2.44 -7.34 -6.19
CA ALA A 200 -3.17 -6.51 -5.22
C ALA A 200 -4.59 -7.06 -5.05
N ARG A 201 -4.70 -7.99 -4.11
CA ARG A 201 -5.88 -8.76 -3.78
C ARG A 201 -6.40 -8.36 -2.43
N GLY A 202 -7.71 -8.19 -2.34
CA GLY A 202 -8.41 -7.90 -1.11
C GLY A 202 -8.16 -6.50 -0.57
N SER A 203 -6.93 -5.97 -0.57
CA SER A 203 -6.66 -4.73 0.17
C SER A 203 -5.49 -3.88 -0.37
N LEU A 204 -5.59 -2.57 -0.16
CA LEU A 204 -4.51 -1.60 -0.36
C LEU A 204 -4.18 -0.87 0.94
N LEU A 205 -2.89 -0.72 1.24
CA LEU A 205 -2.44 0.23 2.26
C LEU A 205 -2.29 1.61 1.61
N LEU A 206 -2.99 2.60 2.16
CA LEU A 206 -2.81 4.00 1.82
C LEU A 206 -2.12 4.74 2.96
N GLU A 207 -1.08 5.50 2.61
CA GLU A 207 -0.36 6.36 3.53
C GLU A 207 -0.22 7.79 3.03
N CYS A 208 0.00 8.70 3.97
CA CYS A 208 0.35 10.08 3.64
C CYS A 208 1.26 10.66 4.73
N SER A 209 2.31 11.37 4.30
CA SER A 209 3.13 12.15 5.22
C SER A 209 3.20 13.62 4.77
N SER A 210 3.37 14.50 5.75
CA SER A 210 3.45 15.94 5.57
C SER A 210 4.38 16.52 6.63
N ALA A 211 5.22 17.48 6.22
CA ALA A 211 5.98 18.31 7.15
C ALA A 211 5.15 19.45 7.76
N GLN A 212 3.92 19.66 7.29
CA GLN A 212 3.09 20.80 7.69
C GLN A 212 2.12 20.45 8.82
N SER A 213 1.26 19.44 8.61
CA SER A 213 0.30 19.01 9.62
C SER A 213 -0.36 17.68 9.27
N GLU A 214 -0.81 16.98 10.30
CA GLU A 214 -1.69 15.81 10.16
C GLU A 214 -2.98 16.15 9.39
N ALA A 215 -3.55 17.34 9.60
CA ALA A 215 -4.78 17.78 8.93
C ALA A 215 -4.64 17.82 7.40
N VAL A 216 -3.45 18.12 6.87
CA VAL A 216 -3.17 18.03 5.43
C VAL A 216 -3.19 16.56 4.99
N CYS A 217 -2.51 15.67 5.71
CA CYS A 217 -2.50 14.23 5.42
C CYS A 217 -3.92 13.66 5.38
N ARG A 218 -4.75 13.98 6.38
CA ARG A 218 -6.14 13.51 6.47
C ARG A 218 -6.94 13.97 5.26
N ARG A 219 -6.88 15.26 4.88
CA ARG A 219 -7.58 15.77 3.68
C ARG A 219 -7.13 15.09 2.39
N MET A 220 -5.83 14.88 2.21
CA MET A 220 -5.29 14.21 1.03
C MET A 220 -5.72 12.74 0.95
N LEU A 221 -5.64 12.00 2.06
CA LEU A 221 -6.10 10.62 2.15
C LEU A 221 -7.60 10.53 1.90
N MET A 222 -8.40 11.40 2.52
CA MET A 222 -9.86 11.42 2.32
C MET A 222 -10.25 11.68 0.87
N ALA A 223 -9.54 12.57 0.17
CA ALA A 223 -9.75 12.77 -1.26
C ALA A 223 -9.45 11.50 -2.07
N LEU A 224 -8.31 10.84 -1.78
CA LEU A 224 -7.92 9.60 -2.47
C LEU A 224 -8.90 8.45 -2.19
N ILE A 225 -9.42 8.33 -0.97
CA ILE A 225 -10.39 7.30 -0.59
C ILE A 225 -11.70 7.48 -1.38
N LYS A 226 -12.20 8.73 -1.48
CA LYS A 226 -13.40 9.03 -2.25
C LYS A 226 -13.24 8.68 -3.72
N ASP A 227 -12.09 9.02 -4.30
CA ASP A 227 -11.76 8.63 -5.67
C ASP A 227 -11.66 7.10 -5.81
N ALA A 228 -11.00 6.41 -4.88
CA ALA A 228 -10.86 4.95 -4.90
C ALA A 228 -12.21 4.23 -4.85
N ILE A 229 -13.12 4.67 -3.97
CA ILE A 229 -14.49 4.13 -3.87
C ILE A 229 -15.18 4.26 -5.23
N GLY A 230 -15.20 5.46 -5.81
CA GLY A 230 -15.87 5.69 -7.10
C GLY A 230 -15.27 4.88 -8.25
N LEU A 231 -13.95 4.65 -8.25
CA LEU A 231 -13.27 3.87 -9.27
C LEU A 231 -13.51 2.36 -9.15
N ILE A 232 -13.48 1.84 -7.92
CA ILE A 232 -13.59 0.41 -7.63
C ILE A 232 -15.06 -0.04 -7.69
N GLU A 233 -15.96 0.65 -6.98
CA GLU A 233 -17.40 0.31 -6.97
C GLU A 233 -18.08 0.64 -8.32
N GLY A 234 -17.52 1.60 -9.07
CA GLY A 234 -18.07 2.05 -10.35
C GLY A 234 -19.36 2.87 -10.20
N PRO A 235 -19.99 3.29 -11.33
CA PRO A 235 -21.30 3.92 -11.28
C PRO A 235 -22.32 2.93 -10.71
N HIS A 236 -23.16 3.38 -9.76
CA HIS A 236 -24.28 2.58 -9.29
C HIS A 236 -25.17 2.22 -10.47
N SER A 237 -25.10 0.97 -10.93
CA SER A 237 -26.11 0.45 -11.84
C SER A 237 -27.41 0.38 -11.05
N GLU A 238 -28.39 1.22 -11.40
CA GLU A 238 -29.72 1.27 -10.78
C GLU A 238 -30.57 0.02 -11.08
N LEU A 239 -30.02 -0.96 -11.80
CA LEU A 239 -30.71 -2.21 -12.11
C LEU A 239 -30.66 -3.16 -10.91
N PRO A 240 -31.81 -3.45 -10.25
CA PRO A 240 -31.83 -4.18 -8.98
C PRO A 240 -31.57 -5.69 -9.09
N ASP A 241 -31.44 -6.26 -10.28
CA ASP A 241 -31.60 -7.69 -10.46
C ASP A 241 -30.32 -8.40 -10.95
N GLN A 242 -29.77 -9.20 -10.03
CA GLN A 242 -28.92 -10.40 -10.25
C GLN A 242 -27.39 -10.26 -10.35
N GLY A 243 -26.76 -9.27 -9.69
CA GLY A 243 -25.29 -9.17 -9.65
C GLY A 243 -24.68 -9.06 -8.26
N PHE A 244 -23.50 -9.67 -8.08
CA PHE A 244 -22.58 -9.37 -6.98
C PHE A 244 -22.20 -7.87 -7.01
N LYS A 245 -22.23 -7.20 -5.85
CA LYS A 245 -21.81 -5.80 -5.71
C LYS A 245 -20.39 -5.74 -5.14
N VAL A 246 -19.52 -4.98 -5.78
CA VAL A 246 -18.19 -4.68 -5.24
C VAL A 246 -18.35 -3.56 -4.21
N ARG A 247 -17.73 -3.73 -3.05
CA ARG A 247 -17.69 -2.70 -2.00
C ARG A 247 -16.28 -2.44 -1.53
N VAL A 248 -16.03 -1.20 -1.16
CA VAL A 248 -14.80 -0.78 -0.53
C VAL A 248 -15.06 -0.50 0.95
N LEU A 249 -14.35 -1.20 1.84
CA LEU A 249 -14.38 -0.98 3.28
C LEU A 249 -13.11 -0.26 3.71
N ALA A 250 -13.25 0.83 4.45
CA ALA A 250 -12.12 1.55 5.04
C ALA A 250 -11.86 1.01 6.45
N GLU A 251 -10.69 0.42 6.68
CA GLU A 251 -10.23 0.03 8.01
C GLU A 251 -9.36 1.15 8.61
N PRO A 252 -9.78 1.70 9.77
CA PRO A 252 -8.97 2.64 10.52
C PRO A 252 -7.64 2.03 10.99
N VAL A 253 -6.56 2.78 10.84
CA VAL A 253 -5.26 2.44 11.39
C VAL A 253 -4.93 3.39 12.53
N GLU A 254 -4.44 2.82 13.64
CA GLU A 254 -3.93 3.59 14.77
C GLU A 254 -2.52 4.10 14.47
N VAL A 255 -2.31 5.39 14.71
CA VAL A 255 -1.00 6.03 14.64
C VAL A 255 -0.53 6.29 16.06
N VAL A 256 0.58 5.68 16.43
CA VAL A 256 1.19 5.81 17.76
C VAL A 256 2.52 6.54 17.66
N CYS A 257 2.88 7.28 18.72
CA CYS A 257 4.19 7.92 18.82
C CYS A 257 5.08 7.10 19.75
N GLU A 258 6.10 6.45 19.19
CA GLU A 258 7.03 5.62 19.98
C GLU A 258 7.77 6.44 21.04
N TRP A 259 8.16 7.68 20.72
CA TRP A 259 8.87 8.55 21.66
C TRP A 259 8.00 9.02 22.82
N ASP A 260 6.68 8.94 22.68
CA ASP A 260 5.71 9.29 23.73
C ASP A 260 5.08 8.02 24.32
N HIS A 261 5.92 7.03 24.65
CA HIS A 261 5.53 5.77 25.27
C HIS A 261 4.43 4.99 24.53
N GLY A 262 4.38 5.12 23.19
CA GLY A 262 3.35 4.47 22.37
C GLY A 262 1.97 5.10 22.49
N GLN A 263 1.88 6.35 22.97
CA GLN A 263 0.60 7.05 23.05
C GLN A 263 -0.01 7.18 21.65
N ARG A 264 -1.29 6.82 21.53
CA ARG A 264 -2.07 7.00 20.31
C ARG A 264 -2.19 8.48 19.99
N ARG A 265 -1.69 8.86 18.82
CA ARG A 265 -1.78 10.23 18.27
C ARG A 265 -3.03 10.40 17.43
N ALA A 266 -3.35 9.41 16.60
CA ALA A 266 -4.50 9.46 15.71
C ALA A 266 -5.11 8.07 15.49
N LEU A 267 -6.38 8.07 15.10
CA LEU A 267 -7.05 6.93 14.50
C LEU A 267 -7.57 7.44 13.15
N PHE A 268 -7.10 6.87 12.05
CA PHE A 268 -7.45 7.36 10.72
C PHE A 268 -7.96 6.23 9.80
N PRO A 269 -9.14 6.37 9.18
CA PRO A 269 -10.07 7.50 9.33
C PRO A 269 -10.76 7.47 10.70
N SER A 270 -11.16 8.63 11.20
CA SER A 270 -12.04 8.69 12.37
C SER A 270 -13.45 8.23 12.00
N HIS A 271 -14.26 7.92 13.01
CA HIS A 271 -15.65 7.51 12.78
C HIS A 271 -16.45 8.56 11.98
N GLU A 272 -16.28 9.84 12.31
CA GLU A 272 -16.91 10.95 11.58
C GLU A 272 -16.45 11.03 10.12
N GLU A 273 -15.16 10.78 9.84
CA GLU A 273 -14.64 10.75 8.47
C GLU A 273 -15.22 9.60 7.67
N ILE A 274 -15.38 8.42 8.28
CA ILE A 274 -16.05 7.28 7.64
C ILE A 274 -17.49 7.63 7.29
N LEU A 275 -18.23 8.29 8.18
CA LEU A 275 -19.60 8.72 7.92
C LEU A 275 -19.69 9.80 6.83
N SER A 276 -18.60 10.53 6.58
CA SER A 276 -18.51 11.54 5.52
C SER A 276 -18.16 10.97 4.14
N LEU A 277 -17.83 9.67 4.07
CA LEU A 277 -17.64 8.97 2.80
C LEU A 277 -18.98 8.84 2.06
N PRO A 278 -18.98 8.69 0.73
CA PRO A 278 -20.18 8.41 -0.04
C PRO A 278 -20.99 7.29 0.65
N ALA A 279 -22.31 7.49 0.77
CA ALA A 279 -23.16 6.57 1.51
C ALA A 279 -22.99 5.15 0.94
N PHE A 280 -22.44 4.25 1.74
CA PHE A 280 -22.43 2.84 1.43
C PHE A 280 -23.89 2.38 1.30
N SER A 281 -24.27 1.74 0.20
CA SER A 281 -25.66 1.25 0.07
C SER A 281 -26.03 0.36 1.26
N ASP A 282 -27.31 0.37 1.67
CA ASP A 282 -27.87 -0.01 3.00
C ASP A 282 -27.48 -1.38 3.63
N GLY A 283 -26.65 -2.20 2.99
CA GLY A 283 -26.17 -3.50 3.49
C GLY A 283 -25.10 -3.43 4.57
N CYS A 284 -24.54 -2.26 4.88
CA CYS A 284 -23.39 -2.12 5.79
C CYS A 284 -23.83 -2.01 7.27
N LYS A 285 -24.46 -3.07 7.81
CA LYS A 285 -24.65 -3.23 9.26
C LYS A 285 -23.61 -4.20 9.81
N SER A 286 -22.52 -3.62 10.35
CA SER A 286 -21.46 -4.27 11.14
C SER A 286 -20.96 -5.63 10.62
N VAL A 287 -20.01 -5.59 9.68
CA VAL A 287 -19.13 -6.76 9.48
C VAL A 287 -18.19 -6.84 10.68
N LYS A 288 -18.35 -7.88 11.51
CA LYS A 288 -17.35 -8.24 12.51
C LYS A 288 -16.19 -8.87 11.77
N ILE A 289 -15.14 -8.09 11.48
CA ILE A 289 -13.87 -8.62 11.00
C ILE A 289 -13.33 -9.53 12.11
N SER A 290 -13.28 -10.84 11.87
CA SER A 290 -12.71 -11.78 12.82
C SER A 290 -11.22 -11.56 12.92
N SER A 291 -10.74 -11.09 14.06
CA SER A 291 -9.33 -11.01 14.40
C SER A 291 -8.76 -12.43 14.64
N SER A 292 -8.56 -13.21 13.58
CA SER A 292 -7.78 -14.44 13.68
C SER A 292 -6.31 -14.11 13.80
N ARG A 293 -5.86 -13.82 15.03
CA ARG A 293 -4.45 -13.97 15.41
C ARG A 293 -4.05 -15.44 15.17
N PRO A 294 -2.87 -15.72 14.60
CA PRO A 294 -2.38 -17.10 14.54
C PRO A 294 -2.19 -17.61 15.97
N ARG A 295 -2.90 -18.70 16.29
CA ARG A 295 -2.76 -19.43 17.54
C ARG A 295 -1.36 -20.05 17.56
N SER A 296 -0.60 -19.76 18.61
CA SER A 296 0.60 -20.52 18.94
C SER A 296 0.17 -21.91 19.41
N ASP A 297 0.25 -22.90 18.52
CA ASP A 297 0.13 -24.30 18.88
C ASP A 297 1.29 -24.69 19.80
N SER A 298 0.96 -24.91 21.06
CA SER A 298 1.83 -25.59 22.03
C SER A 298 1.07 -26.78 22.57
N THR A 299 1.29 -27.96 21.97
CA THR A 299 0.92 -29.24 22.60
C THR A 299 1.93 -30.34 22.26
N SER A 300 2.69 -30.76 23.28
CA SER A 300 2.92 -32.16 23.72
C SER A 300 3.95 -32.13 24.86
N SER A 301 3.57 -32.35 26.13
CA SER A 301 3.39 -33.64 26.82
C SER A 301 4.54 -34.63 26.57
N SER A 302 5.18 -35.30 27.53
CA SER A 302 5.08 -35.36 28.99
C SER A 302 6.13 -36.37 29.51
N SER A 303 6.68 -36.09 30.69
CA SER A 303 6.98 -37.05 31.78
C SER A 303 8.21 -37.98 31.79
N SER A 304 8.64 -38.21 33.05
CA SER A 304 9.60 -39.17 33.63
C SER A 304 11.09 -38.79 33.54
N SER A 305 11.92 -38.93 34.58
CA SER A 305 11.80 -39.47 35.94
C SER A 305 12.98 -38.95 36.76
N GLY A 306 12.83 -38.87 38.08
CA GLY A 306 13.85 -38.35 38.98
C GLY A 306 15.05 -39.28 39.18
N SER A 307 16.16 -38.66 39.57
CA SER A 307 17.10 -39.26 40.53
C SER A 307 17.96 -38.16 41.14
N SER A 308 17.95 -38.17 42.47
CA SER A 308 18.80 -37.42 43.38
C SER A 308 20.27 -37.79 43.24
N SER A 309 21.16 -36.80 43.32
CA SER A 309 22.48 -36.97 43.95
C SER A 309 23.03 -35.63 44.42
N SER A 310 23.29 -35.59 45.72
CA SER A 310 24.10 -34.65 46.48
C SER A 310 25.52 -34.50 45.93
N GLY A 311 26.05 -33.28 45.97
CA GLY A 311 27.47 -32.99 45.69
C GLY A 311 27.82 -31.56 46.13
N SER A 312 28.25 -31.44 47.37
CA SER A 312 28.94 -30.29 47.97
C SER A 312 30.28 -29.98 47.28
N SER A 313 30.65 -28.69 47.15
CA SER A 313 31.87 -28.06 47.73
C SER A 313 32.40 -26.84 46.95
N SER A 314 32.94 -25.88 47.71
CA SER A 314 34.02 -24.89 47.42
C SER A 314 33.80 -23.86 46.29
N ALA A 315 33.78 -22.54 46.52
CA ALA A 315 34.81 -21.64 47.08
C ALA A 315 36.07 -21.53 46.19
N ASP A 316 36.60 -20.29 46.12
CA ASP A 316 37.78 -19.76 45.40
C ASP A 316 37.46 -19.15 44.02
N SER A 317 37.47 -17.82 43.81
CA SER A 317 38.49 -16.76 43.99
C SER A 317 39.32 -16.50 42.72
N ASP A 318 39.57 -15.21 42.49
CA ASP A 318 40.51 -14.58 41.55
C ASP A 318 40.21 -14.75 40.05
N GLY A 319 40.01 -13.71 39.24
CA GLY A 319 40.73 -12.45 39.19
C GLY A 319 41.84 -12.58 38.16
N TYR A 320 41.69 -11.99 36.96
CA TYR A 320 42.82 -11.50 36.14
C TYR A 320 42.30 -10.61 34.99
N LYS A 321 42.73 -9.35 35.06
CA LYS A 321 43.03 -8.35 34.02
C LYS A 321 42.10 -8.15 32.82
#